data_AF-A0A0F3L1N0-F1
#
_entry.id   AF-A0A0F3L1N0-F1
#
_cell.length_a   1.000
_cell.length_b   1.000
_cell.length_c   1.000
_cell.angle_alpha   90.00
_cell.angle_beta   90.00
_cell.angle_gamma   90.00
#
_symmetry.space_group_name_H-M   'P 1'
#
loop_
_entity.id
_entity.type
_entity.pdbx_description
1 polymer ?
#
loop_
_entity_poly.entity_id
_entity_poly.type
_entity_poly.pdbx_seq_one_letter_code
_entity_poly.pdbx_strand_id
1 'polypeptide(L)' 'MDMLAVLDQASRIDPDRGRVYRWYADDPIAGLGDRTAADLVRAGETSRLLALLREIEAAERSARHVRGK' A
#
# COMPACT_ATOMS: atom_id res chain seq x y z
N MET A 1 11.50 2.91 11.45
CA MET A 1 10.43 1.91 11.70
C MET A 1 9.32 1.98 10.65
N ASP A 2 9.41 2.91 9.71
CA ASP A 2 8.36 3.31 8.76
C ASP A 2 8.04 2.24 7.70
N MET A 3 9.03 1.48 7.25
CA MET A 3 8.85 0.36 6.32
C MET A 3 7.88 -0.70 6.86
N LEU A 4 8.03 -1.10 8.13
CA LEU A 4 7.22 -2.17 8.70
C LEU A 4 5.74 -1.79 8.79
N ALA A 5 5.45 -0.52 9.12
CA ALA A 5 4.08 -0.02 9.15
C ALA A 5 3.43 -0.03 7.75
N VAL A 6 4.18 0.31 6.71
CA VAL A 6 3.71 0.27 5.31
C VAL A 6 3.44 -1.17 4.87
N LEU A 7 4.35 -2.10 5.16
CA LEU A 7 4.18 -3.52 4.81
C LEU A 7 3.02 -4.18 5.57
N ASP A 8 2.84 -3.86 6.87
CA ASP A 8 1.69 -4.35 7.65
C ASP A 8 0.39 -3.88 7.03
N GLN A 9 0.26 -2.58 6.76
CA GLN A 9 -0.94 -2.01 6.17
C GLN A 9 -1.22 -2.59 4.77
N ALA A 10 -0.20 -2.72 3.92
CA ALA A 10 -0.33 -3.31 2.59
C ALA A 10 -0.74 -4.79 2.64
N SER A 11 -0.27 -5.54 3.65
CA SER A 11 -0.64 -6.95 3.85
C SER A 11 -2.12 -7.16 4.19
N ARG A 12 -2.82 -6.10 4.63
CA ARG A 12 -4.29 -6.13 4.88
C ARG A 12 -5.09 -6.02 3.59
N ILE A 13 -4.48 -5.46 2.54
CA ILE A 13 -5.06 -5.29 1.21
C ILE A 13 -4.76 -6.52 0.36
N ASP A 14 -3.49 -6.92 0.29
CA ASP A 14 -3.03 -8.13 -0.39
C ASP A 14 -2.32 -9.06 0.61
N PRO A 15 -2.88 -10.26 0.90
CA PRO A 15 -2.26 -11.20 1.83
C PRO A 15 -1.00 -11.89 1.28
N ASP A 16 -0.71 -11.79 -0.02
CA ASP A 16 0.50 -12.35 -0.63
C ASP A 16 1.72 -11.48 -0.28
N ARG A 17 2.44 -11.91 0.75
CA ARG A 17 3.64 -11.19 1.24
C ARG A 17 4.72 -11.00 0.17
N GLY A 18 4.84 -11.92 -0.79
CA GLY A 18 5.82 -11.80 -1.86
C GLY A 18 5.48 -10.65 -2.80
N ARG A 19 4.19 -10.50 -3.14
CA ARG A 19 3.69 -9.37 -3.93
C ARG A 19 3.80 -8.06 -3.17
N VAL A 20 3.45 -8.04 -1.88
CA VAL A 20 3.56 -6.84 -1.05
C VAL A 20 5.00 -6.35 -0.97
N TYR A 21 5.97 -7.25 -0.81
CA TYR A 21 7.38 -6.87 -0.76
C TYR A 21 7.88 -6.35 -2.11
N ARG A 22 7.54 -7.05 -3.21
CA ARG A 22 7.88 -6.61 -4.56
C ARG A 22 7.26 -5.25 -4.89
N TRP A 23 5.98 -5.06 -4.56
CA TRP A 23 5.33 -3.76 -4.72
C TRP A 23 6.05 -2.67 -3.93
N TYR A 24 6.48 -2.98 -2.71
CA TYR A 24 7.17 -2.01 -1.87
C TYR A 24 8.51 -1.56 -2.45
N ALA A 25 9.28 -2.52 -2.98
CA ALA A 25 10.68 -2.32 -3.37
C ALA A 25 10.88 -2.02 -4.87
N ASP A 26 10.05 -2.59 -5.74
CA ASP A 26 10.33 -2.71 -7.17
C ASP A 26 9.26 -2.07 -8.06
N ASP A 27 8.00 -1.99 -7.62
CA ASP A 27 6.92 -1.49 -8.48
C ASP A 27 6.72 0.03 -8.32
N PRO A 28 6.95 0.82 -9.38
CA PRO A 28 6.69 2.26 -9.35
C PRO A 28 5.19 2.53 -9.21
N ILE A 29 4.85 3.48 -8.32
CA ILE A 29 3.46 3.87 -8.11
C ILE A 29 3.11 5.00 -9.08
N ALA A 30 2.33 4.65 -10.10
CA ALA A 30 1.78 5.62 -11.05
C ALA A 30 1.00 6.72 -10.33
N GLY A 31 1.24 7.98 -10.69
CA GLY A 31 0.62 9.15 -10.05
C GLY A 31 1.33 9.64 -8.77
N LEU A 32 2.37 8.94 -8.30
CA LEU A 32 3.29 9.41 -7.24
C LEU A 32 4.70 9.67 -7.78
N GLY A 33 4.78 10.11 -9.05
CA GLY A 33 6.04 10.47 -9.71
C GLY A 33 6.91 9.27 -10.10
N ASP A 34 6.30 8.10 -10.34
CA ASP A 34 6.99 6.86 -10.73
C ASP A 34 8.03 6.39 -9.70
N ARG A 35 7.72 6.63 -8.43
CA ARG A 35 8.54 6.22 -7.27
C ARG A 35 7.98 4.97 -6.62
N THR A 36 8.86 4.14 -6.07
CA THR A 36 8.44 2.97 -5.29
C THR A 36 7.94 3.39 -3.91
N ALA A 37 7.26 2.49 -3.19
CA ALA A 37 6.89 2.76 -1.80
C ALA A 37 8.13 2.97 -0.91
N ALA A 38 9.21 2.24 -1.18
CA ALA A 38 10.49 2.42 -0.49
C ALA A 38 11.05 3.83 -0.69
N ASP A 39 10.99 4.36 -1.91
CA ASP A 39 11.43 5.73 -2.19
C ASP A 39 10.61 6.76 -1.41
N LEU A 40 9.28 6.61 -1.37
CA LEU A 40 8.40 7.52 -0.63
C LEU A 40 8.71 7.49 0.87
N VAL A 41 8.94 6.31 1.44
CA VAL A 41 9.38 6.17 2.84
C VAL A 41 10.72 6.87 3.07
N ARG A 42 11.69 6.70 2.16
CA ARG A 42 13.01 7.36 2.26
C ARG A 42 12.92 8.89 2.17
N ALA A 43 11.93 9.42 1.46
CA ALA A 43 11.67 10.87 1.41
C ALA A 43 10.82 11.40 2.58
N GLY A 44 10.45 10.56 3.55
CA GLY A 44 9.62 10.96 4.69
C GLY A 44 8.14 11.13 4.36
N GLU A 45 7.68 10.66 3.20
CA GLU A 45 6.27 10.71 2.78
C GLU A 45 5.43 9.55 3.32
N THR A 46 5.93 8.83 4.33
CA THR A 46 5.28 7.65 4.93
C THR A 46 3.84 7.92 5.35
N SER A 47 3.56 9.06 6.00
CA SER A 47 2.22 9.39 6.47
C SER A 47 1.21 9.50 5.33
N ARG A 48 1.62 10.09 4.20
CA ARG A 48 0.78 10.23 3.00
C ARG A 48 0.52 8.87 2.36
N LEU A 49 1.56 8.04 2.26
CA LEU A 49 1.45 6.68 1.72
C LEU A 49 0.52 5.80 2.58
N LEU A 50 0.64 5.87 3.90
CA LEU A 50 -0.24 5.13 4.82
C LEU A 50 -1.70 5.57 4.73
N ALA A 51 -1.95 6.88 4.55
CA ALA A 51 -3.31 7.39 4.35
C ALA A 51 -3.92 6.80 3.07
N LEU A 52 -3.18 6.81 1.96
CA LEU A 52 -3.63 6.23 0.69
C LEU A 52 -3.94 4.72 0.82
N LEU A 53 -3.06 3.95 1.48
CA LEU A 53 -3.30 2.52 1.68
C LEU A 53 -4.57 2.24 2.51
N ARG A 54 -4.89 3.09 3.49
CA ARG A 54 -6.13 2.95 4.27
C ARG A 54 -7.37 3.24 3.44
N GLU A 55 -7.31 4.23 2.55
CA GLU A 55 -8.40 4.51 1.61
C GLU A 55 -8.64 3.33 0.66
N ILE A 56 -7.57 2.74 0.14
CA ILE A 56 -7.64 1.54 -0.71
C ILE A 56 -8.21 0.36 0.07
N GLU A 57 -7.73 0.09 1.30
CA GLU A 57 -8.26 -0.99 2.15
C GLU A 57 -9.78 -0.84 2.37
N ALA A 58 -10.24 0.38 2.68
CA ALA A 58 -11.65 0.67 2.89
C ALA A 58 -12.49 0.46 1.61
N ALA A 59 -11.97 0.89 0.46
CA ALA A 59 -12.62 0.69 -0.84
C ALA A 59 -12.74 -0.80 -1.19
N GLU A 60 -11.65 -1.57 -1.06
CA GLU A 60 -11.62 -3.01 -1.33
C GLU A 60 -12.56 -3.79 -0.41
N ARG A 61 -12.62 -3.42 0.87
CA ARG A 61 -13.55 -4.01 1.84
C ARG A 61 -15.00 -3.74 1.45
N SER A 62 -15.31 -2.52 1.04
CA SER A 62 -16.66 -2.13 0.64
C SER A 62 -17.09 -2.84 -0.65
N ALA A 63 -16.19 -2.95 -1.64
CA ALA A 63 -16.44 -3.67 -2.89
C ALA A 63 -16.69 -5.18 -2.68
N ARG A 64 -16.07 -5.77 -1.66
CA ARG A 64 -16.30 -7.17 -1.27
C ARG A 64 -17.67 -7.37 -0.61
N HIS A 65 -18.13 -6.40 0.17
CA HIS A 65 -19.45 -6.42 0.79
C HIS A 65 -20.58 -6.32 -0.24
N VAL A 66 -20.41 -5.55 -1.31
CA VAL A 66 -21.39 -5.43 -2.40
C VAL A 66 -21.49 -6.68 -3.26
N ARG A 67 -20.36 -7.39 -3.51
CA ARG A 67 -20.34 -8.60 -4.34
C ARG A 67 -20.85 -9.88 -3.66
N GLY A 68 -20.99 -9.88 -2.33
CA GLY A 68 -21.50 -11.02 -1.57
C GLY A 68 -23.02 -11.02 -1.36
N LYS A 69 -23.74 -10.13 -2.03
CA LYS A 69 -25.20 -9.94 -1.94
C LYS A 69 -25.94 -10.58 -3.10
#